data_AF-A0A9X9N6B9-F1
#
_entry.id   AF-A0A9X9N6B9-F1
#
_cell.length_a   1.000
_cell.length_b   1.000
_cell.length_c   1.000
_cell.angle_alpha   90.00
_cell.angle_beta   90.00
_cell.angle_gamma   90.00
#
_symmetry.space_group_name_H-M   'P 1'
#
loop_
_entity.id
_entity.type
_entity.pdbx_description
1 polymer ?
#
loop_
_entity_poly.entity_id
_entity_poly.type
_entity_poly.pdbx_seq_one_letter_code
_entity_poly.pdbx_strand_id
1 'polypeptide(L)'
;MGQHYTSVPNIMKAIKPLFLDDLQTAFQDIFKRYPSNEGRLKALYSLSMRLGNIKIFDPACGSGNFLIIAYKELRRLEIEIFKAVKEIDSNAIFSSQIRLDQFYGIELDDFAHEIAMLSLWLAEHQMNLAHENELGNSLPTLPLKSGGNIKAANSLRENWEAFCPAATALKTKSISSAIPVWRLKFARRGTKRRYGYGF
;
A
#
# COMPACT_ATOMS: atom_id res chain seq x y z
N MET A 1 -18.71 -15.16 13.30
CA MET A 1 -18.22 -14.28 12.22
C MET A 1 -18.44 -12.82 12.64
N GLY A 2 -17.38 -12.08 12.92
CA GLY A 2 -17.46 -10.65 13.24
C GLY A 2 -17.37 -9.83 11.96
N GLN A 3 -18.44 -9.81 11.16
CA GLN A 3 -18.54 -9.04 9.91
C GLN A 3 -18.80 -7.54 10.20
N HIS A 4 -18.01 -6.94 11.10
CA HIS A 4 -18.12 -5.51 11.37
C HIS A 4 -17.25 -4.75 10.37
N TYR A 5 -17.91 -4.04 9.47
CA TYR A 5 -17.31 -3.12 8.53
C TYR A 5 -16.40 -2.11 9.26
N THR A 6 -15.12 -2.05 8.90
CA THR A 6 -14.22 -1.03 9.42
C THR A 6 -14.41 0.25 8.59
N SER A 7 -14.83 1.33 9.25
CA SER A 7 -15.07 2.62 8.60
C SER A 7 -13.76 3.24 8.07
N VAL A 8 -13.87 4.03 7.00
CA VAL A 8 -12.73 4.76 6.41
C VAL A 8 -11.96 5.58 7.45
N PRO A 9 -12.60 6.35 8.37
CA PRO A 9 -11.87 7.09 9.40
C PRO A 9 -11.01 6.20 10.30
N ASN A 10 -11.47 4.99 10.63
CA ASN A 10 -10.71 4.06 11.46
C ASN A 10 -9.52 3.47 10.70
N ILE A 11 -9.69 3.16 9.41
CA ILE A 11 -8.59 2.73 8.55
C ILE A 11 -7.55 3.84 8.41
N MET A 12 -7.98 5.09 8.18
CA MET A 12 -7.08 6.25 8.09
C MET A 12 -6.25 6.43 9.37
N LYS A 13 -6.85 6.24 10.56
CA LYS A 13 -6.13 6.29 11.85
C LYS A 13 -5.04 5.22 11.96
N ALA A 14 -5.17 4.11 11.24
CA ALA A 14 -4.15 3.06 11.20
C ALA A 14 -3.09 3.34 10.12
N ILE A 15 -3.48 3.66 8.88
CA ILE A 15 -2.52 3.78 7.77
C ILE A 15 -1.67 5.05 7.83
N LYS A 16 -2.21 6.15 8.37
CA LYS A 16 -1.50 7.43 8.52
C LYS A 16 -0.19 7.29 9.29
N PRO A 17 -0.22 6.90 10.58
CA PRO A 17 1.01 6.74 11.36
C PRO A 17 1.82 5.52 10.94
N LEU A 18 1.22 4.56 10.21
CA LEU A 18 1.94 3.36 9.79
C LEU A 18 2.91 3.64 8.64
N PHE A 19 2.50 4.39 7.62
CA PHE A 19 3.37 4.69 6.48
C PHE A 19 3.01 5.97 5.71
N LEU A 20 1.74 6.39 5.71
CA LEU A 20 1.29 7.45 4.80
C LEU A 20 1.82 8.83 5.22
N ASP A 21 1.87 9.14 6.52
CA ASP A 21 2.37 10.44 7.02
C ASP A 21 3.86 10.63 6.69
N ASP A 22 4.66 9.57 6.82
CA ASP A 22 6.09 9.56 6.47
C ASP A 22 6.31 9.82 4.97
N LEU A 23 5.48 9.23 4.11
CA LEU A 23 5.58 9.40 2.66
C LEU A 23 5.13 10.81 2.23
N GLN A 24 4.05 11.32 2.83
CA GLN A 24 3.57 12.68 2.58
C GLN A 24 4.58 13.72 3.05
N THR A 25 5.19 13.52 4.22
CA THR A 25 6.24 14.39 4.74
C THR A 25 7.47 14.34 3.84
N ALA A 26 7.88 13.14 3.40
CA ALA A 26 8.99 12.99 2.45
C ALA A 26 8.72 13.75 1.14
N PHE A 27 7.50 13.70 0.60
CA PHE A 27 7.11 14.47 -0.58
C PHE A 27 7.20 15.98 -0.34
N GLN A 28 6.62 16.49 0.75
CA GLN A 28 6.65 17.93 1.07
C GLN A 28 8.06 18.46 1.30
N ASP A 29 8.92 17.67 1.93
CA ASP A 29 10.30 18.05 2.23
C ASP A 29 11.20 18.12 1.00
N ILE A 30 10.85 17.47 -0.11
CA ILE A 30 11.63 17.54 -1.37
C ILE A 30 11.77 19.00 -1.81
N PHE A 31 10.69 19.76 -1.79
CA PHE A 31 10.69 21.16 -2.25
C PHE A 31 11.53 22.09 -1.35
N LYS A 32 11.65 21.75 -0.07
CA LYS A 32 12.48 22.48 0.91
C LYS A 32 13.96 22.11 0.79
N ARG A 33 14.25 20.82 0.60
CA ARG A 33 15.63 20.28 0.61
C ARG A 33 16.35 20.45 -0.71
N TYR A 34 15.64 20.41 -1.84
CA TYR A 34 16.22 20.51 -3.17
C TYR A 34 15.77 21.83 -3.83
N PRO A 35 16.64 22.85 -3.92
CA PRO A 35 16.29 24.13 -4.52
C PRO A 35 16.29 24.09 -6.06
N SER A 36 17.11 23.22 -6.67
CA SER A 36 17.20 23.07 -8.12
C SER A 36 16.14 22.11 -8.67
N ASN A 37 15.67 22.40 -9.88
CA ASN A 37 14.72 21.55 -10.61
C ASN A 37 15.26 20.15 -10.86
N GLU A 38 16.53 20.02 -11.25
CA GLU A 38 17.17 18.72 -11.46
C GLU A 38 17.21 17.87 -10.17
N GLY A 39 17.55 18.50 -9.03
CA GLY A 39 17.57 17.83 -7.73
C GLY A 39 16.17 17.37 -7.31
N ARG A 40 15.16 18.22 -7.50
CA ARG A 40 13.75 17.88 -7.22
C ARG A 40 13.28 16.71 -8.07
N LEU A 41 13.52 16.74 -9.37
CA LEU A 41 13.13 15.64 -10.28
C LEU A 41 13.73 14.31 -9.82
N LYS A 42 15.03 14.27 -9.54
CA LYS A 42 15.69 13.05 -9.03
C LYS A 42 15.03 12.54 -7.75
N ALA A 43 14.72 13.43 -6.81
CA ALA A 43 14.08 13.07 -5.56
C ALA A 43 12.62 12.59 -5.74
N LEU A 44 11.86 13.22 -6.63
CA LEU A 44 10.47 12.83 -6.95
C LEU A 44 10.42 11.44 -7.59
N TYR A 45 11.29 11.16 -8.56
CA TYR A 45 11.40 9.82 -9.16
C TYR A 45 11.84 8.78 -8.14
N SER A 46 12.81 9.12 -7.28
CA SER A 46 13.22 8.23 -6.19
C SER A 46 12.07 7.93 -5.23
N LEU A 47 11.20 8.90 -4.94
CA LEU A 47 10.03 8.69 -4.09
C LEU A 47 8.98 7.81 -4.79
N SER A 48 8.69 8.05 -6.07
CA SER A 48 7.79 7.19 -6.87
C SER A 48 8.29 5.74 -6.93
N MET A 49 9.59 5.53 -7.16
CA MET A 49 10.21 4.21 -7.09
C MET A 49 10.09 3.57 -5.71
N ARG A 50 10.22 4.35 -4.63
CA ARG A 50 10.00 3.85 -3.26
C ARG A 50 8.55 3.39 -3.07
N LEU A 51 7.55 4.09 -3.61
CA LEU A 51 6.14 3.68 -3.56
C LEU A 51 5.92 2.33 -4.25
N GLY A 52 6.50 2.12 -5.44
CA GLY A 52 6.40 0.87 -6.21
C GLY A 52 7.10 -0.34 -5.59
N ASN A 53 7.86 -0.13 -4.52
CA ASN A 53 8.52 -1.20 -3.77
C ASN A 53 7.76 -1.59 -2.48
N ILE A 54 6.86 -0.75 -1.96
CA ILE A 54 6.14 -1.03 -0.71
C ILE A 54 5.34 -2.33 -0.84
N LYS A 55 5.35 -3.19 0.18
CA LYS A 55 4.39 -4.30 0.30
C LYS A 55 3.46 -4.07 1.48
N ILE A 56 2.16 -4.30 1.26
CA ILE A 56 1.13 -4.16 2.27
C ILE A 56 0.48 -5.52 2.50
N PHE A 57 0.43 -5.97 3.75
CA PHE A 57 -0.13 -7.27 4.10
C PHE A 57 -1.15 -7.19 5.24
N ASP A 58 -2.34 -7.76 4.99
CA ASP A 58 -3.42 -7.92 5.95
C ASP A 58 -3.82 -9.41 6.13
N PRO A 59 -3.47 -10.06 7.25
CA PRO A 59 -3.70 -11.50 7.46
C PRO A 59 -5.15 -11.88 7.82
N ALA A 60 -6.07 -10.91 7.89
CA ALA A 60 -7.50 -11.14 8.11
C ALA A 60 -8.28 -10.07 7.36
N CYS A 61 -8.12 -10.04 6.03
CA CYS A 61 -8.47 -8.87 5.23
C CYS A 61 -9.97 -8.66 5.03
N GLY A 62 -10.82 -9.66 5.32
CA GLY A 62 -12.25 -9.59 5.06
C GLY A 62 -12.50 -9.25 3.60
N SER A 63 -13.40 -8.27 3.37
CA SER A 63 -13.70 -7.69 2.06
C SER A 63 -12.59 -6.80 1.48
N GLY A 64 -11.41 -6.73 2.11
CA GLY A 64 -10.25 -6.03 1.58
C GLY A 64 -10.20 -4.52 1.87
N ASN A 65 -11.08 -3.97 2.71
CA ASN A 65 -11.20 -2.51 2.92
C ASN A 65 -9.87 -1.82 3.25
N PHE A 66 -9.05 -2.43 4.11
CA PHE A 66 -7.74 -1.86 4.44
C PHE A 66 -6.83 -1.78 3.22
N LEU A 67 -6.74 -2.87 2.45
CA LEU A 67 -5.91 -2.94 1.24
C LEU A 67 -6.40 -1.96 0.18
N ILE A 68 -7.71 -1.84 -0.02
CA ILE A 68 -8.34 -0.91 -0.97
C ILE A 68 -8.02 0.54 -0.61
N ILE A 69 -8.22 0.94 0.64
CA ILE A 69 -7.96 2.32 1.06
C ILE A 69 -6.45 2.61 0.98
N ALA A 70 -5.60 1.70 1.45
CA ALA A 70 -4.15 1.85 1.33
C ALA A 70 -3.70 2.01 -0.13
N TYR A 71 -4.23 1.20 -1.05
CA TYR A 71 -3.96 1.31 -2.48
C TYR A 71 -4.34 2.69 -3.02
N LYS A 72 -5.57 3.14 -2.74
CA LYS A 72 -6.06 4.44 -3.22
C LYS A 72 -5.25 5.61 -2.66
N GLU A 73 -4.88 5.59 -1.39
CA GLU A 73 -4.04 6.65 -0.80
C GLU A 73 -2.63 6.69 -1.41
N LEU A 74 -2.01 5.53 -1.64
CA LEU A 74 -0.70 5.48 -2.30
C LEU A 74 -0.77 5.99 -3.74
N ARG A 75 -1.80 5.59 -4.51
CA ARG A 75 -2.01 6.07 -5.88
C ARG A 75 -2.28 7.57 -5.95
N ARG A 76 -3.05 8.12 -4.98
CA ARG A 76 -3.26 9.58 -4.90
C ARG A 76 -1.95 10.33 -4.68
N LEU A 77 -1.11 9.85 -3.76
CA LEU A 77 0.21 10.45 -3.53
C LEU A 77 1.10 10.36 -4.78
N GLU A 78 1.07 9.23 -5.49
CA GLU A 78 1.82 9.07 -6.74
C GLU A 78 1.36 10.04 -7.85
N ILE A 79 0.05 10.27 -7.97
CA ILE A 79 -0.49 11.28 -8.89
C ILE A 79 0.02 12.68 -8.53
N GLU A 80 0.03 13.06 -7.24
CA GLU A 80 0.57 14.35 -6.79
C GLU A 80 2.08 14.49 -7.07
N ILE A 81 2.85 13.40 -6.92
CA ILE A 81 4.27 13.36 -7.30
C ILE A 81 4.42 13.62 -8.81
N PHE A 82 3.61 12.96 -9.65
CA PHE A 82 3.68 13.14 -11.10
C PHE A 82 3.21 14.52 -11.56
N LYS A 83 2.24 15.14 -10.88
CA LYS A 83 1.86 16.54 -11.11
C LYS A 83 3.03 17.47 -10.87
N ALA A 84 3.74 17.30 -9.75
CA ALA A 84 4.94 18.08 -9.46
C ALA A 84 6.07 17.83 -10.48
N VAL A 85 6.22 16.60 -10.99
CA VAL A 85 7.17 16.32 -12.08
C VAL A 85 6.75 17.04 -13.36
N LYS A 86 5.48 17.01 -13.74
CA LYS A 86 4.94 17.65 -14.96
C LYS A 86 5.12 19.18 -14.95
N GLU A 87 5.05 19.79 -13.78
CA GLU A 87 5.32 21.22 -13.59
C GLU A 87 6.79 21.59 -13.89
N ILE A 88 7.72 20.66 -13.66
CA ILE A 88 9.16 20.87 -13.89
C ILE A 88 9.58 20.40 -15.29
N ASP A 89 9.04 19.27 -15.74
CA ASP A 89 9.27 18.66 -17.05
C ASP A 89 7.93 18.29 -17.70
N SER A 90 7.44 19.19 -18.58
CA SER A 90 6.16 19.02 -19.25
C SER A 90 6.11 17.89 -20.28
N ASN A 91 7.27 17.36 -20.69
CA ASN A 91 7.37 16.25 -21.65
C ASN A 91 7.49 14.89 -20.95
N ALA A 92 7.48 14.86 -19.61
CA ALA A 92 7.60 13.62 -18.85
C ALA A 92 6.43 12.66 -19.14
N ILE A 93 6.75 11.40 -19.36
CA ILE A 93 5.79 10.31 -19.54
C ILE A 93 5.63 9.59 -18.20
N PHE A 94 4.39 9.47 -17.73
CA PHE A 94 4.06 8.89 -16.44
C PHE A 94 3.59 7.44 -16.59
N SER A 95 4.15 6.56 -15.78
CA SER A 95 3.69 5.19 -15.60
C SER A 95 3.66 4.85 -14.12
N SER A 96 2.53 4.29 -13.66
CA SER A 96 2.36 3.88 -12.27
C SER A 96 3.44 2.87 -11.88
N GLN A 97 4.17 3.16 -10.80
CA GLN A 97 5.05 2.19 -10.16
C GLN A 97 4.27 1.31 -9.18
N ILE A 98 3.10 1.78 -8.73
CA ILE A 98 2.22 1.03 -7.85
C ILE A 98 1.40 0.01 -8.64
N ARG A 99 1.42 -1.26 -8.20
CA ARG A 99 0.73 -2.41 -8.80
C ARG A 99 -0.04 -3.19 -7.74
N LEU A 100 -1.11 -3.87 -8.15
CA LEU A 100 -1.89 -4.71 -7.23
C LEU A 100 -1.07 -5.88 -6.62
N ASP A 101 0.01 -6.33 -7.27
CA ASP A 101 0.92 -7.38 -6.77
C ASP A 101 1.69 -7.00 -5.48
N GLN A 102 1.61 -5.75 -5.06
CA GLN A 102 2.15 -5.24 -3.80
C GLN A 102 1.23 -5.46 -2.61
N PHE A 103 -0.03 -5.83 -2.85
CA PHE A 103 -1.08 -5.94 -1.83
C PHE A 103 -1.38 -7.41 -1.56
N TYR A 104 -1.32 -7.80 -0.29
CA TYR A 104 -1.42 -9.17 0.17
C TYR A 104 -2.52 -9.29 1.22
N GLY A 105 -3.37 -10.30 1.09
CA GLY A 105 -4.49 -10.57 1.99
C GLY A 105 -4.65 -12.06 2.26
N ILE A 106 -5.01 -12.43 3.49
CA ILE A 106 -5.52 -13.77 3.79
C ILE A 106 -6.92 -13.61 4.38
N GLU A 107 -7.88 -14.37 3.88
CA GLU A 107 -9.25 -14.41 4.38
C GLU A 107 -9.74 -15.86 4.42
N LEU A 108 -10.47 -16.24 5.47
CA LEU A 108 -10.98 -17.60 5.64
C LEU A 108 -12.32 -17.80 4.93
N ASP A 109 -13.12 -16.74 4.83
CA ASP A 109 -14.43 -16.77 4.18
C ASP A 109 -14.29 -16.55 2.65
N ASP A 110 -14.69 -17.55 1.86
CA ASP A 110 -14.54 -17.53 0.40
C ASP A 110 -15.30 -16.36 -0.25
N PHE A 111 -16.47 -16.00 0.27
CA PHE A 111 -17.23 -14.88 -0.26
C PHE A 111 -16.52 -13.54 0.00
N ALA A 112 -16.08 -13.29 1.23
CA ALA A 112 -15.31 -12.09 1.56
C ALA A 112 -14.00 -12.01 0.76
N HIS A 113 -13.33 -13.15 0.55
CA HIS A 113 -12.16 -13.28 -0.31
C HIS A 113 -12.42 -12.79 -1.75
N GLU A 114 -13.48 -13.27 -2.40
CA GLU A 114 -13.87 -12.85 -3.76
C GLU A 114 -14.19 -11.36 -3.82
N ILE A 115 -14.93 -10.85 -2.82
CA ILE A 115 -15.24 -9.43 -2.72
C ILE A 115 -13.96 -8.60 -2.60
N ALA A 116 -12.96 -9.05 -1.84
CA ALA A 116 -11.69 -8.34 -1.71
C ALA A 116 -10.93 -8.23 -3.04
N MET A 117 -10.86 -9.31 -3.81
CA MET A 117 -10.21 -9.31 -5.13
C MET A 117 -10.90 -8.35 -6.09
N LEU A 118 -12.23 -8.47 -6.24
CA LEU A 118 -13.01 -7.63 -7.13
C LEU A 118 -12.92 -6.15 -6.74
N SER A 119 -12.97 -5.86 -5.44
CA SER A 119 -12.92 -4.48 -4.94
C SER A 119 -11.56 -3.83 -5.15
N LEU A 120 -10.46 -4.60 -5.08
CA LEU A 120 -9.12 -4.13 -5.44
C LEU A 120 -9.03 -3.77 -6.93
N TRP A 121 -9.63 -4.58 -7.80
CA TRP A 121 -9.65 -4.32 -9.25
C TRP A 121 -10.45 -3.06 -9.57
N LEU A 122 -11.61 -2.90 -8.93
CA LEU A 122 -12.41 -1.70 -9.06
C LEU A 122 -11.65 -0.46 -8.56
N ALA A 123 -10.90 -0.59 -7.46
CA ALA A 123 -10.06 0.49 -6.97
C ALA A 123 -8.91 0.83 -7.94
N GLU A 124 -8.27 -0.16 -8.55
CA GLU A 124 -7.26 0.05 -9.60
C GLU A 124 -7.84 0.82 -10.78
N HIS A 125 -8.99 0.38 -11.29
CA HIS A 125 -9.67 1.07 -12.37
C HIS A 125 -10.00 2.53 -12.02
N GLN A 126 -10.58 2.77 -10.83
CA GLN A 126 -10.89 4.12 -10.35
C GLN A 126 -9.65 5.02 -10.30
N MET A 127 -8.51 4.48 -9.84
CA MET A 127 -7.27 5.24 -9.75
C MET A 127 -6.61 5.46 -11.10
N ASN A 128 -6.80 4.57 -12.08
CA ASN A 128 -6.36 4.77 -13.45
C ASN A 128 -7.15 5.90 -14.11
N LEU A 129 -8.47 5.94 -13.94
CA LEU A 129 -9.30 7.07 -14.38
C LEU A 129 -8.88 8.39 -13.71
N ALA A 130 -8.59 8.38 -12.40
CA ALA A 130 -8.12 9.56 -11.70
C ALA A 130 -6.75 10.04 -12.23
N HIS A 131 -5.82 9.11 -12.50
CA HIS A 131 -4.53 9.42 -13.10
C HIS A 131 -4.70 10.03 -14.50
N GLU A 132 -5.56 9.43 -15.34
CA GLU A 132 -5.86 9.90 -16.69
C GLU A 132 -6.41 11.33 -16.68
N ASN A 133 -7.38 11.60 -15.80
CA ASN A 133 -7.99 12.92 -15.67
C ASN A 133 -6.98 14.01 -15.29
N GLU A 134 -5.97 13.69 -14.47
CA GLU A 134 -4.99 14.67 -13.99
C GLU A 134 -3.77 14.80 -14.93
N LEU A 135 -3.34 13.70 -15.57
CA LEU A 135 -2.06 13.63 -16.28
C LEU A 135 -2.20 13.45 -17.80
N GLY A 136 -3.37 13.01 -18.27
CA GLY A 136 -3.71 12.86 -19.70
C GLY A 136 -3.31 11.54 -20.35
N ASN A 137 -2.62 10.66 -19.62
CA ASN A 137 -2.21 9.33 -20.08
C ASN A 137 -2.80 8.25 -19.18
N SER A 138 -3.24 7.13 -19.74
CA SER A 138 -3.82 6.01 -19.00
C SER A 138 -3.34 4.68 -19.54
N LEU A 139 -3.13 3.71 -18.64
CA LEU A 139 -2.94 2.32 -19.05
C LEU A 139 -4.32 1.66 -19.18
N PRO A 140 -4.57 0.89 -20.25
CA PRO A 140 -5.81 0.13 -20.35
C PRO A 140 -5.90 -0.85 -19.19
N THR A 141 -7.02 -0.82 -18.47
CA THR A 141 -7.28 -1.70 -17.30
C THR A 141 -7.52 -3.17 -17.72
N LEU A 142 -7.68 -3.42 -19.04
CA LEU A 142 -8.01 -4.74 -19.60
C LEU A 142 -6.94 -5.23 -20.58
N PRO A 143 -6.71 -6.55 -20.69
CA PRO A 143 -7.31 -7.61 -19.88
C PRO A 143 -6.76 -7.59 -18.46
N LEU A 144 -7.60 -8.01 -17.51
CA LEU A 144 -7.27 -7.91 -16.10
C LEU A 144 -6.09 -8.84 -15.80
N LYS A 145 -4.97 -8.24 -15.38
CA LYS A 145 -3.75 -8.98 -15.02
C LYS A 145 -3.90 -9.51 -13.60
N SER A 146 -3.03 -10.45 -13.20
CA SER A 146 -3.08 -11.13 -11.90
C SER A 146 -3.47 -10.16 -10.79
N GLY A 147 -4.66 -10.38 -10.23
CA GLY A 147 -5.17 -9.57 -9.14
C GLY A 147 -4.27 -9.64 -7.93
N GLY A 148 -4.41 -8.66 -7.02
CA GLY A 148 -3.63 -8.63 -5.79
C GLY A 148 -3.57 -10.00 -5.09
N ASN A 149 -2.53 -10.22 -4.30
CA ASN A 149 -2.26 -11.52 -3.69
C ASN A 149 -3.21 -11.78 -2.53
N ILE A 150 -4.46 -12.14 -2.82
CA ILE A 150 -5.45 -12.54 -1.80
C ILE A 150 -5.52 -14.07 -1.77
N LYS A 151 -5.47 -14.67 -0.59
CA LYS A 151 -5.51 -16.12 -0.40
C LYS A 151 -6.68 -16.51 0.49
N ALA A 152 -7.54 -17.40 -0.01
CA ALA A 152 -8.58 -18.07 0.79
C ALA A 152 -7.93 -19.12 1.71
N ALA A 153 -7.68 -18.79 2.97
CA ALA A 153 -7.01 -19.68 3.92
C ALA A 153 -7.18 -19.24 5.39
N ASN A 154 -6.85 -20.16 6.31
CA ASN A 154 -6.71 -19.83 7.73
C ASN A 154 -5.32 -19.23 8.00
N SER A 155 -5.25 -17.91 8.19
CA SER A 155 -3.97 -17.22 8.39
C SER A 155 -3.16 -17.70 9.60
N LEU A 156 -3.78 -18.34 10.60
CA LEU A 156 -3.05 -18.91 11.74
C LEU A 156 -2.27 -20.17 11.39
N ARG A 157 -2.53 -20.80 10.24
CA ARG A 157 -1.86 -22.01 9.74
C ARG A 157 -0.92 -21.72 8.57
N GLU A 158 -0.99 -20.52 8.01
CA GLU A 158 -0.23 -20.11 6.84
C GLU A 158 1.15 -19.58 7.21
N ASN A 159 2.15 -19.90 6.40
CA ASN A 159 3.47 -19.28 6.50
C ASN A 159 3.46 -17.91 5.80
N TRP A 160 3.34 -16.84 6.59
CA TRP A 160 3.25 -15.48 6.07
C TRP A 160 4.52 -14.98 5.38
N GLU A 161 5.69 -15.53 5.72
CA GLU A 161 6.94 -15.15 5.07
C GLU A 161 7.07 -15.80 3.69
N ALA A 162 6.54 -17.02 3.53
CA ALA A 162 6.46 -17.65 2.22
C ALA A 162 5.45 -16.95 1.30
N PHE A 163 4.32 -16.50 1.86
CA PHE A 163 3.25 -15.84 1.10
C PHE A 163 3.56 -14.38 0.74
N CYS A 164 4.01 -13.61 1.73
CA CYS A 164 4.44 -12.22 1.55
C CYS A 164 5.92 -12.12 1.99
N PRO A 165 6.85 -12.48 1.09
CA PRO A 165 8.27 -12.44 1.42
C PRO A 165 8.69 -11.01 1.69
N ALA A 166 9.33 -10.82 2.86
CA ALA A 166 10.13 -9.64 3.11
C ALA A 166 11.17 -9.54 2.01
N ALA A 167 11.40 -8.34 1.46
CA ALA A 167 12.42 -8.20 0.45
C ALA A 167 13.76 -8.64 1.06
N THR A 168 14.40 -9.62 0.42
CA THR A 168 15.78 -9.97 0.71
C THR A 168 16.60 -8.70 0.50
N ALA A 169 17.22 -8.18 1.55
CA ALA A 169 18.22 -7.13 1.39
C ALA A 169 19.27 -7.67 0.41
N LEU A 170 19.33 -7.11 -0.80
CA LEU A 170 20.40 -7.40 -1.73
C LEU A 170 21.71 -7.10 -0.99
N LYS A 171 22.50 -8.14 -0.73
CA LYS A 171 23.86 -8.01 -0.22
C LYS A 171 24.74 -7.42 -1.32
N THR A 172 24.51 -6.15 -1.66
CA THR A 172 25.41 -5.36 -2.49
C THR A 172 25.83 -4.17 -1.65
N LYS A 173 27.15 -4.08 -1.41
CA LYS A 173 27.79 -3.02 -0.64
C LYS A 173 27.34 -1.65 -1.15
N SER A 174 27.02 -0.77 -0.20
CA SER A 174 26.76 0.66 -0.31
C SER A 174 25.33 1.08 -0.70
N ILE A 175 24.77 1.93 0.17
CA ILE A 175 23.47 2.63 0.16
C ILE A 175 22.27 1.78 0.61
N SER A 176 21.87 2.02 1.87
CA SER A 176 20.73 1.44 2.57
C SER A 176 19.39 1.73 1.86
N SER A 177 18.79 0.70 1.25
CA SER A 177 17.38 0.70 0.86
C SER A 177 16.74 -0.67 1.10
N ALA A 178 16.49 -1.00 2.37
CA ALA A 178 15.59 -2.10 2.71
C ALA A 178 14.16 -1.73 2.28
N ILE A 179 13.52 -2.58 1.49
CA ILE A 179 12.10 -2.40 1.13
C ILE A 179 11.24 -2.67 2.37
N PRO A 180 10.44 -1.71 2.85
CA PRO A 180 9.60 -1.92 4.01
C PRO A 180 8.39 -2.79 3.66
N VAL A 181 8.15 -3.83 4.47
CA VAL A 181 6.89 -4.58 4.49
C VAL A 181 6.08 -4.11 5.68
N TRP A 182 4.92 -3.51 5.44
CA TRP A 182 4.03 -3.05 6.49
C TRP A 182 2.99 -4.12 6.80
N ARG A 183 2.99 -4.60 8.04
CA ARG A 183 2.05 -5.63 8.55
C ARG A 183 1.16 -5.01 9.62
N LEU A 184 -0.16 -5.17 9.49
CA LEU A 184 -1.07 -4.93 10.61
C LEU A 184 -0.87 -6.01 11.67
N LYS A 185 -0.45 -5.62 12.88
CA LYS A 185 -0.48 -6.50 14.06
C LYS A 185 -1.79 -6.27 14.81
N PHE A 186 -2.73 -7.21 14.71
CA PHE A 186 -3.88 -7.23 15.63
C PHE A 186 -3.43 -7.77 16.99
N ALA A 187 -3.48 -6.94 18.02
CA ALA A 187 -3.16 -7.33 19.39
C ALA A 187 -4.17 -8.35 19.92
N ARG A 188 -3.68 -9.51 20.39
CA ARG A 188 -4.51 -10.48 21.14
C ARG A 188 -5.03 -9.81 22.41
N ARG A 189 -6.36 -9.65 22.55
CA ARG A 189 -6.97 -9.42 23.86
C ARG A 189 -6.84 -10.71 24.67
N GLY A 190 -5.77 -10.80 25.46
CA GLY A 190 -5.58 -11.86 26.44
C GLY A 190 -6.54 -11.67 27.61
N THR A 191 -7.46 -12.61 27.78
CA THR A 191 -8.26 -12.81 29.00
C THR A 191 -7.32 -13.11 30.16
N LYS A 192 -7.08 -12.12 31.06
CA LYS A 192 -6.48 -12.41 32.36
C LYS A 192 -7.56 -12.95 33.30
N ARG A 193 -7.60 -14.27 33.46
CA ARG A 193 -8.10 -14.91 34.69
C ARG A 193 -7.15 -14.51 35.82
N ARG A 194 -7.66 -13.82 36.85
CA ARG A 194 -6.94 -13.62 38.12
C ARG A 194 -7.41 -14.71 39.10
N TYR A 195 -6.51 -15.63 39.44
CA TYR A 195 -6.58 -16.44 40.65
C TYR A 195 -5.72 -15.77 41.73
N GLY A 196 -6.30 -15.58 42.93
CA GLY A 196 -5.72 -15.95 44.24
C GLY A 196 -4.60 -15.13 44.94
N TYR A 197 -4.99 -14.60 46.11
CA TYR A 197 -4.33 -14.61 47.45
C TYR A 197 -3.27 -13.56 47.91
N GLY A 198 -3.52 -13.09 49.16
CA GLY A 198 -2.59 -12.51 50.17
C GLY A 198 -2.49 -10.98 50.13
N PHE A 199 -2.81 -10.17 51.15
CA PHE A 199 -3.10 -10.33 52.59
C PHE A 199 -4.29 -9.45 52.98
#